data_AF-A0A0D8FRY1-F1
#
_entry.id   AF-A0A0D8FRY1-F1
#
_cell.length_a   1.000
_cell.length_b   1.000
_cell.length_c   1.000
_cell.angle_alpha   90.00
_cell.angle_beta   90.00
_cell.angle_gamma   90.00
#
_symmetry.space_group_name_H-M   'P 1'
#
loop_
_entity.id
_entity.type
_entity.pdbx_description
1 polymer ?
#
loop_
_entity_poly.entity_id
_entity_poly.type
_entity_poly.pdbx_seq_one_letter_code
_entity_poly.pdbx_strand_id
1 'polypeptide(L)'
;MLELAEARKLTWLKEGSSTIQQQALRDLNQAFQNWWKRPDHFGHPIWPKAGINEGFVIRDLSIRRLNRKWGQAFIPKCGWVKFRVTCEWRDIETALSARVTKDRAGRWFVSFTRLAPQIEREPTGEIVGLDMGVTHTVATSKGKFLDMKLLTNRERQPKRRLQRKLARQTKGSNRRNATKLAISKGDRSTQRLDRVDHDLIALEDLGVKGHDPFDHGHGQEPRQERCSEVRTQQVYPRTGLGYVPQTAH
;
A
#
# COMPACT_ATOMS: atom_id res chain seq x y z
N MET A 1 -14.99 -19.61 21.96
CA MET A 1 -15.30 -19.36 20.52
C MET A 1 -16.82 -19.47 20.24
N LEU A 2 -17.68 -19.08 21.20
CA LEU A 2 -19.15 -19.18 21.11
C LEU A 2 -19.82 -17.86 20.65
N GLU A 3 -19.13 -16.72 20.74
CA GLU A 3 -19.75 -15.40 20.58
C GLU A 3 -20.25 -15.09 19.15
N LEU A 4 -19.56 -15.55 18.09
CA LEU A 4 -19.99 -15.25 16.72
C LEU A 4 -21.24 -16.07 16.33
N ALA A 5 -21.32 -17.34 16.74
CA ALA A 5 -22.45 -18.19 16.42
C ALA A 5 -23.74 -17.65 17.05
N GLU A 6 -23.64 -17.14 18.28
CA GLU A 6 -24.72 -16.49 19.00
C GLU A 6 -25.08 -15.13 18.39
N ALA A 7 -24.10 -14.28 18.08
CA ALA A 7 -24.34 -12.99 17.43
C ALA A 7 -24.99 -13.15 16.05
N ARG A 8 -24.73 -14.25 15.35
CA ARG A 8 -25.35 -14.57 14.04
C ARG A 8 -26.82 -14.99 14.13
N LYS A 9 -27.41 -15.08 15.33
CA LYS A 9 -28.87 -15.14 15.49
C LYS A 9 -29.54 -13.84 15.01
N LEU A 10 -28.81 -12.73 14.95
CA LEU A 10 -29.26 -11.48 14.32
C LEU A 10 -29.36 -11.65 12.80
N THR A 11 -30.49 -11.22 12.22
CA THR A 11 -30.81 -11.39 10.79
C THR A 11 -29.76 -10.80 9.86
N TRP A 12 -29.36 -9.54 10.10
CA TRP A 12 -28.40 -8.84 9.26
C TRP A 12 -26.99 -9.47 9.27
N LEU A 13 -26.58 -10.12 10.38
CA LEU A 13 -25.26 -10.76 10.46
C LEU A 13 -25.26 -12.13 9.76
N LYS A 14 -26.40 -12.83 9.77
CA LYS A 14 -26.61 -14.12 9.10
C LYS A 14 -26.50 -14.02 7.58
N GLU A 15 -26.95 -12.90 7.02
CA GLU A 15 -26.85 -12.60 5.58
C GLU A 15 -25.39 -12.59 5.09
N GLY A 16 -24.48 -12.08 5.92
CA GLY A 16 -23.05 -12.03 5.63
C GLY A 16 -22.33 -13.39 5.69
N SER A 17 -21.18 -13.46 5.02
CA SER A 17 -20.30 -14.64 5.03
C SER A 17 -19.69 -14.88 6.42
N SER A 18 -19.90 -16.08 6.96
CA SER A 18 -19.32 -16.50 8.24
C SER A 18 -17.79 -16.52 8.19
N THR A 19 -17.20 -17.04 7.11
CA THR A 19 -15.74 -17.12 6.94
C THR A 19 -15.09 -15.74 6.98
N ILE A 20 -15.70 -14.76 6.33
CA ILE A 20 -15.19 -13.38 6.29
C ILE A 20 -15.31 -12.73 7.68
N GLN A 21 -16.44 -12.92 8.36
CA GLN A 21 -16.66 -12.37 9.70
C GLN A 21 -15.69 -12.98 10.72
N GLN A 22 -15.45 -14.28 10.67
CA GLN A 22 -14.43 -14.94 11.50
C GLN A 22 -13.04 -14.39 11.21
N GLN A 23 -12.72 -14.11 9.94
CA GLN A 23 -11.43 -13.53 9.59
C GLN A 23 -11.28 -12.10 10.15
N ALA A 24 -12.33 -11.29 10.10
CA ALA A 24 -12.30 -9.96 10.71
C ALA A 24 -12.01 -10.02 12.22
N LEU A 25 -12.58 -11.00 12.93
CA LEU A 25 -12.28 -11.23 14.35
C LEU A 25 -10.82 -11.66 14.58
N ARG A 26 -10.27 -12.52 13.72
CA ARG A 26 -8.86 -12.92 13.79
C ARG A 26 -7.92 -11.73 13.56
N ASP A 27 -8.21 -10.91 12.55
CA ASP A 27 -7.43 -9.72 12.25
C ASP A 27 -7.46 -8.72 13.41
N LEU A 28 -8.62 -8.53 14.05
CA LEU A 28 -8.77 -7.69 15.22
C LEU A 28 -7.96 -8.22 16.40
N ASN A 29 -8.08 -9.51 16.70
CA ASN A 29 -7.31 -10.15 17.77
C ASN A 29 -5.80 -10.03 17.52
N GLN A 30 -5.33 -10.23 16.28
CA GLN A 30 -3.93 -10.05 15.93
C GLN A 30 -3.46 -8.60 16.11
N ALA A 31 -4.27 -7.62 15.70
CA ALA A 31 -3.95 -6.21 15.85
C ALA A 31 -3.77 -5.82 17.33
N PHE A 32 -4.67 -6.33 18.17
CA PHE A 32 -4.60 -6.16 19.62
C PHE A 32 -3.36 -6.84 20.22
N GLN A 33 -3.07 -8.10 19.86
CA GLN A 33 -1.86 -8.79 20.29
C GLN A 33 -0.58 -8.04 19.89
N ASN A 34 -0.54 -7.47 18.69
CA ASN A 34 0.60 -6.68 18.22
C ASN A 34 0.75 -5.39 19.04
N TRP A 35 -0.35 -4.69 19.31
CA TRP A 35 -0.36 -3.49 20.15
C TRP A 35 0.13 -3.79 21.57
N TRP A 36 -0.35 -4.84 22.23
CA TRP A 36 0.13 -5.20 23.57
C TRP A 36 1.60 -5.61 23.60
N LYS A 37 2.11 -6.25 22.54
CA LYS A 37 3.51 -6.67 22.46
C LYS A 37 4.47 -5.50 22.20
N ARG A 38 4.08 -4.52 21.37
CA ARG A 38 4.91 -3.37 20.99
C ARG A 38 4.05 -2.11 20.81
N PRO A 39 3.61 -1.48 21.91
CA PRO A 39 2.75 -0.30 21.86
C PRO A 39 3.47 0.97 21.37
N ASP A 40 4.80 0.96 21.38
CA ASP A 40 5.67 1.98 20.81
C ASP A 40 5.64 1.97 19.27
N HIS A 41 5.46 0.78 18.67
CA HIS A 41 5.46 0.61 17.22
C HIS A 41 4.05 0.52 16.61
N PHE A 42 3.14 -0.20 17.28
CA PHE A 42 1.77 -0.37 16.81
C PHE A 42 0.82 0.55 17.58
N GLY A 43 -0.06 1.26 16.85
CA GLY A 43 -1.12 2.04 17.48
C GLY A 43 -2.28 1.17 17.99
N HIS A 44 -3.03 1.69 18.96
CA HIS A 44 -4.23 1.02 19.47
C HIS A 44 -5.25 0.78 18.34
N PRO A 45 -5.82 -0.44 18.21
CA PRO A 45 -6.84 -0.73 17.20
C PRO A 45 -8.06 0.19 17.33
N ILE A 46 -8.52 0.76 16.22
CA ILE A 46 -9.70 1.63 16.19
C ILE A 46 -10.84 0.96 15.45
N TRP A 47 -12.07 1.31 15.83
CA TRP A 47 -13.26 0.87 15.10
C TRP A 47 -13.21 1.37 13.65
N PRO A 48 -13.41 0.48 12.66
CA PRO A 48 -13.43 0.87 11.27
C PRO A 48 -14.60 1.82 10.99
N LYS A 49 -14.38 2.82 10.14
CA LYS A 49 -15.41 3.79 9.73
C LYS A 49 -15.90 3.49 8.33
N ALA A 50 -17.21 3.51 8.14
CA ALA A 50 -17.85 3.41 6.83
C ALA A 50 -17.31 4.50 5.88
N GLY A 51 -17.11 4.15 4.61
CA GLY A 51 -16.51 5.02 3.60
C GLY A 51 -15.01 5.32 3.76
N ILE A 52 -14.34 4.77 4.80
CA ILE A 52 -12.90 4.98 5.04
C ILE A 52 -12.15 3.65 5.04
N ASN A 53 -12.65 2.65 5.76
CA ASN A 53 -11.97 1.39 6.00
C ASN A 53 -12.80 0.20 5.48
N GLU A 54 -13.37 0.36 4.29
CA GLU A 54 -14.22 -0.68 3.69
C GLU A 54 -13.36 -1.75 3.02
N GLY A 55 -13.47 -2.98 3.49
CA GLY A 55 -12.77 -4.12 2.92
C GLY A 55 -12.82 -5.35 3.80
N PHE A 56 -12.37 -6.46 3.24
CA PHE A 56 -12.33 -7.76 3.88
C PHE A 56 -11.25 -8.65 3.26
N VAL A 57 -10.90 -9.73 3.98
CA VAL A 57 -9.92 -10.72 3.52
C VAL A 57 -10.63 -12.02 3.16
N ILE A 58 -10.23 -12.61 2.04
CA ILE A 58 -10.60 -13.93 1.58
C ILE A 58 -9.34 -14.80 1.66
N ARG A 59 -9.36 -15.86 2.46
CA ARG A 59 -8.26 -16.84 2.52
C ARG A 59 -8.49 -18.04 1.60
N ASP A 60 -9.74 -18.49 1.51
CA ASP A 60 -10.12 -19.58 0.61
C ASP A 60 -10.33 -19.02 -0.80
N LEU A 61 -9.23 -18.86 -1.53
CA LEU A 61 -9.25 -18.28 -2.86
C LEU A 61 -9.67 -19.31 -3.91
N SER A 62 -10.66 -18.94 -4.71
CA SER A 62 -10.92 -19.58 -6.00
C SER A 62 -10.84 -18.52 -7.08
N ILE A 63 -9.82 -18.61 -7.92
CA ILE A 63 -9.53 -17.63 -8.96
C ILE A 63 -9.48 -18.36 -10.30
N ARG A 64 -10.03 -17.74 -11.34
CA ARG A 64 -9.92 -18.24 -12.72
C ARG A 64 -9.58 -17.15 -13.69
N ARG A 65 -8.77 -17.50 -14.70
CA ARG A 65 -8.40 -16.58 -15.79
C ARG A 65 -9.51 -16.58 -16.82
N LEU A 66 -9.95 -15.39 -17.24
CA LEU A 66 -10.84 -15.27 -18.40
C LEU A 66 -10.04 -14.97 -19.67
N ASN A 67 -9.15 -13.99 -19.61
CA ASN A 67 -8.28 -13.62 -20.72
C ASN A 67 -7.03 -12.88 -20.21
N ARG A 68 -6.29 -12.22 -21.11
CA ARG A 68 -5.08 -11.45 -20.75
C ARG A 68 -5.36 -10.24 -19.85
N LYS A 69 -6.54 -9.62 -19.96
CA LYS A 69 -6.88 -8.39 -19.22
C LYS A 69 -7.78 -8.63 -18.01
N TRP A 70 -8.42 -9.80 -17.92
CA TRP A 70 -9.50 -10.07 -16.98
C TRP A 70 -9.35 -11.44 -16.30
N GLY A 71 -9.59 -11.44 -14.99
CA GLY A 71 -9.76 -12.64 -14.17
C GLY A 71 -11.06 -12.56 -13.38
N GLN A 72 -11.40 -13.66 -12.71
CA GLN A 72 -12.51 -13.71 -11.76
C GLN A 72 -12.07 -14.33 -10.45
N ALA A 73 -12.55 -13.77 -9.34
CA ALA A 73 -12.37 -14.30 -8.00
C ALA A 73 -13.74 -14.66 -7.42
N PHE A 74 -13.84 -15.81 -6.77
CA PHE A 74 -15.04 -16.17 -6.02
C PHE A 74 -15.08 -15.39 -4.71
N ILE A 75 -16.15 -14.63 -4.52
CA ILE A 75 -16.42 -13.89 -3.30
C ILE A 75 -17.59 -14.59 -2.58
N PRO A 76 -17.43 -15.04 -1.34
CA PRO A 76 -18.52 -15.66 -0.59
C PRO A 76 -19.76 -14.75 -0.57
N LYS A 77 -20.94 -15.32 -0.83
CA LYS A 77 -22.25 -14.63 -0.99
C LYS A 77 -22.41 -13.75 -2.23
N CYS A 78 -21.35 -13.33 -2.91
CA CYS A 78 -21.43 -12.56 -4.15
C CYS A 78 -21.20 -13.41 -5.42
N GLY A 79 -20.57 -14.58 -5.29
CA GLY A 79 -20.24 -15.45 -6.42
C GLY A 79 -18.99 -15.00 -7.18
N TRP A 80 -18.91 -15.30 -8.47
CA TRP A 80 -17.76 -14.96 -9.31
C TRP A 80 -17.77 -13.47 -9.69
N VAL A 81 -16.81 -12.72 -9.18
CA VAL A 81 -16.65 -11.29 -9.45
C VAL A 81 -15.45 -11.06 -10.36
N LYS A 82 -15.63 -10.20 -11.35
CA LYS A 82 -14.63 -9.89 -12.38
C LYS A 82 -13.67 -8.81 -11.88
N PHE A 83 -12.39 -8.98 -12.19
CA PHE A 83 -11.37 -7.99 -11.88
C PHE A 83 -10.39 -7.83 -13.03
N ARG A 84 -9.81 -6.62 -13.14
CA ARG A 84 -8.82 -6.29 -14.15
C ARG A 84 -7.45 -6.76 -13.70
N VAL A 85 -6.80 -7.57 -14.53
CA VAL A 85 -5.43 -8.04 -14.30
C VAL A 85 -4.46 -6.90 -14.57
N THR A 86 -3.75 -6.46 -13.53
CA THR A 86 -2.75 -5.37 -13.59
C THR A 86 -1.33 -5.85 -13.29
N CYS A 87 -1.14 -7.14 -12.99
CA CYS A 87 0.15 -7.77 -12.75
C CYS A 87 0.27 -9.10 -13.51
N GLU A 88 1.40 -9.79 -13.34
CA GLU A 88 1.56 -11.12 -13.91
C GLU A 88 0.54 -12.10 -13.36
N TRP A 89 0.00 -12.95 -14.23
CA TRP A 89 -1.02 -13.92 -13.83
C TRP A 89 -0.48 -14.96 -12.85
N ARG A 90 0.80 -15.36 -13.02
CA ARG A 90 1.47 -16.34 -12.14
C ARG A 90 1.50 -15.88 -10.67
N ASP A 91 1.61 -14.57 -10.45
CA ASP A 91 1.58 -13.98 -9.10
C ASP A 91 0.19 -14.05 -8.45
N ILE A 92 -0.87 -14.10 -9.26
CA ILE A 92 -2.25 -14.22 -8.80
C ILE A 92 -2.58 -15.68 -8.50
N GLU A 93 -2.13 -16.58 -9.37
CA GLU A 93 -2.37 -18.02 -9.26
C GLU A 93 -1.72 -18.63 -8.02
N THR A 94 -0.57 -18.11 -7.61
CA THR A 94 0.17 -18.53 -6.41
C THR A 94 -0.23 -17.78 -5.14
N ALA A 95 -1.30 -16.99 -5.20
CA ALA A 95 -1.76 -16.19 -4.06
C ALA A 95 -2.36 -17.07 -2.96
N LEU A 96 -1.98 -16.78 -1.71
CA LEU A 96 -2.49 -17.47 -0.52
C LEU A 96 -3.77 -16.84 0.03
N SER A 97 -3.96 -15.54 -0.21
CA SER A 97 -5.16 -14.83 0.22
C SER A 97 -5.35 -13.58 -0.63
N ALA A 98 -6.56 -13.02 -0.63
CA ALA A 98 -6.85 -11.76 -1.27
C ALA A 98 -7.52 -10.80 -0.30
N ARG A 99 -7.15 -9.53 -0.38
CA ARG A 99 -7.80 -8.44 0.34
C ARG A 99 -8.65 -7.63 -0.63
N VAL A 100 -9.95 -7.63 -0.43
CA VAL A 100 -10.88 -6.76 -1.13
C VAL A 100 -10.99 -5.46 -0.36
N THR A 101 -10.81 -4.32 -1.01
CA THR A 101 -10.88 -2.98 -0.39
C THR A 101 -11.65 -2.04 -1.28
N LYS A 102 -12.32 -1.05 -0.70
CA LYS A 102 -12.94 0.05 -1.43
C LYS A 102 -12.21 1.34 -1.09
N ASP A 103 -11.76 2.03 -2.12
CA ASP A 103 -11.12 3.31 -1.93
C ASP A 103 -12.15 4.41 -1.63
N ARG A 104 -11.64 5.58 -1.23
CA ARG A 104 -12.48 6.75 -0.98
C ARG A 104 -13.19 7.28 -2.24
N ALA A 105 -12.77 6.85 -3.42
CA ALA A 105 -13.41 7.16 -4.69
C ALA A 105 -14.55 6.20 -5.06
N GLY A 106 -14.81 5.18 -4.24
CA GLY A 106 -15.83 4.17 -4.45
C GLY A 106 -15.40 3.02 -5.39
N ARG A 107 -14.13 2.97 -5.78
CA ARG A 107 -13.57 1.90 -6.60
C ARG A 107 -13.18 0.73 -5.72
N TRP A 108 -13.55 -0.47 -6.15
CA TRP A 108 -13.14 -1.70 -5.49
C TRP A 108 -11.79 -2.17 -6.01
N PHE A 109 -10.98 -2.71 -5.11
CA PHE A 109 -9.70 -3.31 -5.42
C PHE A 109 -9.56 -4.67 -4.74
N VAL A 110 -9.01 -5.64 -5.46
CA VAL A 110 -8.57 -6.93 -4.93
C VAL A 110 -7.05 -6.99 -4.92
N SER A 111 -6.46 -7.16 -3.74
CA SER A 111 -5.01 -7.29 -3.59
C SER A 111 -4.66 -8.73 -3.27
N PHE A 112 -3.82 -9.36 -4.09
CA PHE A 112 -3.40 -10.73 -3.86
C PHE A 112 -2.14 -10.76 -3.01
N THR A 113 -2.15 -11.62 -2.00
CA THR A 113 -1.05 -11.83 -1.07
C THR A 113 -0.35 -13.12 -1.44
N ARG A 114 0.94 -13.07 -1.76
CA ARG A 114 1.76 -14.25 -2.06
C ARG A 114 3.02 -14.29 -1.21
N LEU A 115 3.61 -15.48 -1.11
CA LEU A 115 4.97 -15.60 -0.60
C LEU A 115 5.92 -14.94 -1.59
N ALA A 116 6.77 -14.06 -1.08
CA ALA A 116 7.87 -13.55 -1.90
C ALA A 116 8.78 -14.73 -2.24
N PRO A 117 9.24 -14.85 -3.50
CA PRO A 117 10.22 -15.86 -3.84
C PRO A 117 11.47 -15.57 -3.01
N GLN A 118 12.10 -16.62 -2.46
CA GLN A 118 13.41 -16.48 -1.87
C GLN A 118 14.38 -16.16 -3.01
N ILE A 119 14.87 -14.93 -3.02
CA ILE A 119 15.84 -14.48 -4.02
C ILE A 119 17.21 -14.80 -3.43
N GLU A 120 17.81 -15.89 -3.89
CA GLU A 120 19.23 -16.14 -3.66
C GLU A 120 20.00 -15.04 -4.41
N ARG A 121 20.80 -14.29 -3.65
CA ARG A 121 21.67 -13.26 -4.20
C ARG A 121 23.09 -13.79 -4.10
N GLU A 122 23.77 -13.84 -5.23
CA GLU A 122 25.22 -13.95 -5.23
C GLU A 122 25.79 -12.63 -4.69
N PRO A 123 26.63 -12.67 -3.64
CA PRO A 123 27.34 -11.49 -3.19
C PRO A 123 28.22 -10.99 -4.32
N THR A 124 27.90 -9.82 -4.87
CA THR A 124 28.66 -9.17 -5.93
C THR A 124 29.99 -8.59 -5.37
N GLY A 125 30.06 -8.34 -4.06
CA GLY A 125 31.17 -7.66 -3.38
C GLY A 125 31.20 -6.15 -3.62
N GLU A 126 30.17 -5.61 -4.28
CA GLU A 126 30.18 -4.25 -4.80
C GLU A 126 29.35 -3.30 -3.94
N ILE A 127 29.97 -2.20 -3.54
CA ILE A 127 29.33 -1.10 -2.82
C ILE A 127 28.97 -0.01 -3.81
N VAL A 128 27.72 0.41 -3.77
CA VAL A 128 27.21 1.44 -4.67
C VAL A 128 26.37 2.45 -3.91
N GLY A 129 26.74 3.72 -4.05
CA GLY A 129 25.95 4.84 -3.55
C GLY A 129 24.78 5.12 -4.47
N LEU A 130 23.60 5.36 -3.91
CA LEU A 130 22.46 5.87 -4.64
C LEU A 130 22.19 7.32 -4.23
N ASP A 131 22.26 8.22 -5.20
CA ASP A 131 21.84 9.60 -5.08
C ASP A 131 20.45 9.76 -5.71
N MET A 132 19.57 10.53 -5.08
CA MET A 132 18.21 10.79 -5.57
C MET A 132 18.12 12.24 -6.03
N GLY A 133 18.05 12.45 -7.34
CA GLY A 133 18.05 13.78 -7.95
C GLY A 133 16.69 14.22 -8.51
N VAL A 134 16.62 15.50 -8.87
CA VAL A 134 15.47 16.09 -9.59
C VAL A 134 15.57 15.85 -11.10
N THR A 135 16.80 15.80 -11.63
CA THR A 135 17.08 15.51 -13.04
C THR A 135 16.98 14.03 -13.34
N HIS A 136 17.62 13.20 -12.50
CA HIS A 136 17.51 11.75 -12.54
C HIS A 136 16.96 11.22 -11.23
N THR A 137 15.98 10.31 -11.29
CA THR A 137 15.29 9.87 -10.07
C THR A 137 16.22 9.12 -9.12
N VAL A 138 17.11 8.31 -9.69
CA VAL A 138 18.20 7.65 -8.97
C VAL A 138 19.45 7.72 -9.84
N ALA A 139 20.51 8.33 -9.32
CA ALA A 139 21.86 8.26 -9.83
C ALA A 139 22.64 7.26 -8.99
N THR A 140 23.44 6.44 -9.65
CA THR A 140 24.27 5.41 -9.03
C THR A 140 25.72 5.87 -9.07
N SER A 141 26.51 5.65 -8.03
CA SER A 141 27.94 6.03 -8.00
C SER A 141 28.78 5.39 -9.12
N LYS A 142 28.23 4.37 -9.78
CA LYS A 142 28.75 3.72 -11.00
C LYS A 142 28.33 4.41 -12.32
N GLY A 143 27.76 5.61 -12.26
CA GLY A 143 27.35 6.39 -13.43
C GLY A 143 26.06 5.90 -14.10
N LYS A 144 25.28 5.03 -13.44
CA LYS A 144 23.96 4.61 -13.95
C LYS A 144 22.88 5.58 -13.49
N PHE A 145 21.98 5.95 -14.39
CA PHE A 145 20.83 6.80 -14.08
C PHE A 145 19.54 6.03 -14.33
N LEU A 146 18.60 6.10 -13.39
CA LEU A 146 17.30 5.47 -13.45
C LEU A 146 16.22 6.53 -13.24
N ASP A 147 15.32 6.62 -14.20
CA ASP A 147 14.25 7.61 -14.19
C ASP A 147 12.90 6.96 -13.99
N MET A 148 12.18 7.42 -12.96
CA MET A 148 10.77 7.10 -12.86
C MET A 148 9.99 7.87 -13.93
N LYS A 149 9.00 7.21 -14.52
CA LYS A 149 8.00 7.89 -15.35
C LYS A 149 7.20 8.88 -14.52
N LEU A 150 7.66 10.13 -14.50
CA LEU A 150 6.94 11.21 -13.85
C LEU A 150 5.67 11.56 -14.64
N LEU A 151 4.68 12.12 -13.94
CA LEU A 151 3.48 12.66 -14.58
C LEU A 151 3.85 13.65 -15.69
N THR A 152 3.10 13.65 -16.79
CA THR A 152 3.29 14.66 -17.85
C THR A 152 2.89 16.05 -17.34
N ASN A 153 3.37 17.13 -17.97
CA ASN A 153 2.97 18.49 -17.60
C ASN A 153 1.45 18.69 -17.61
N ARG A 154 0.76 18.05 -18.57
CA ARG A 154 -0.71 18.05 -18.69
C ARG A 154 -1.41 17.36 -17.52
N GLU A 155 -0.80 16.33 -16.93
CA GLU A 155 -1.33 15.63 -15.76
C GLU A 155 -0.95 16.32 -14.43
N ARG A 156 0.25 16.90 -14.35
CA ARG A 156 0.73 17.62 -13.16
C ARG A 156 -0.08 18.87 -12.86
N GLN A 157 -0.41 19.68 -13.87
CA GLN A 157 -1.08 20.96 -13.66
C GLN A 157 -2.44 20.84 -12.95
N PRO A 158 -3.39 19.99 -13.39
CA PRO A 158 -4.65 19.77 -12.69
C PRO A 158 -4.45 19.22 -11.28
N LYS A 159 -3.55 18.25 -11.10
CA LYS A 159 -3.24 17.66 -9.79
C LYS A 159 -2.71 18.72 -8.81
N ARG A 160 -1.76 19.54 -9.25
CA ARG A 160 -1.19 20.65 -8.46
C ARG A 160 -2.25 21.68 -8.09
N ARG A 161 -3.16 22.02 -9.02
CA ARG A 161 -4.27 22.94 -8.76
C ARG A 161 -5.18 22.41 -7.66
N LEU A 162 -5.53 21.12 -7.71
CA LEU A 162 -6.36 20.48 -6.69
C LEU A 162 -5.64 20.39 -5.33
N GLN A 163 -4.36 20.06 -5.30
CA GLN A 163 -3.56 20.05 -4.07
C GLN A 163 -3.48 21.45 -3.43
N ARG A 164 -3.22 22.49 -4.22
CA ARG A 164 -3.22 23.90 -3.74
C ARG A 164 -4.59 24.37 -3.26
N LYS A 165 -5.66 23.88 -3.89
CA LYS A 165 -7.04 24.14 -3.43
C LYS A 165 -7.28 23.44 -2.09
N LEU A 166 -6.82 22.20 -1.93
CA LEU A 166 -6.96 21.42 -0.71
C LEU A 166 -6.24 22.06 0.48
N ALA A 167 -5.03 22.58 0.27
CA ALA A 167 -4.22 23.22 1.32
C ALA A 167 -4.88 24.48 1.90
N ARG A 168 -5.66 25.21 1.09
CA ARG A 168 -6.39 26.42 1.50
C ARG A 168 -7.76 26.15 2.13
N GLN A 169 -8.20 24.88 2.18
CA GLN A 169 -9.52 24.52 2.68
C GLN A 169 -9.49 24.05 4.13
N THR A 170 -10.49 24.46 4.90
CA THR A 170 -10.67 24.07 6.30
C THR A 170 -10.76 22.55 6.47
N LYS A 171 -9.97 22.01 7.40
CA LYS A 171 -10.00 20.59 7.78
C LYS A 171 -11.42 20.19 8.20
N GLY A 172 -11.91 19.07 7.67
CA GLY A 172 -13.27 18.56 7.95
C GLY A 172 -14.38 19.11 7.07
N SER A 173 -14.18 20.19 6.32
CA SER A 173 -15.24 20.76 5.47
C SER A 173 -15.65 19.85 4.30
N ASN A 174 -16.93 19.91 3.90
CA ASN A 174 -17.45 19.16 2.75
C ASN A 174 -16.71 19.51 1.44
N ARG A 175 -16.34 20.78 1.25
CA ARG A 175 -15.54 21.24 0.09
C ARG A 175 -14.16 20.60 0.06
N ARG A 176 -13.54 20.41 1.23
CA ARG A 176 -12.26 19.70 1.36
C ARG A 176 -12.40 18.23 1.02
N ASN A 177 -13.45 17.57 1.50
CA ASN A 177 -13.71 16.16 1.18
C ASN A 177 -13.95 15.96 -0.33
N ALA A 178 -14.72 16.84 -0.98
CA ALA A 178 -14.92 16.81 -2.43
C ALA A 178 -13.61 17.00 -3.21
N THR A 179 -12.71 17.88 -2.72
CA THR A 179 -11.40 18.11 -3.36
C THR A 179 -10.47 16.91 -3.18
N LYS A 180 -10.46 16.26 -2.00
CA LYS A 180 -9.73 14.99 -1.79
C LYS A 180 -10.21 13.90 -2.73
N LEU A 181 -11.52 13.78 -2.91
CA LEU A 181 -12.13 12.82 -3.80
C LEU A 181 -11.69 13.07 -5.26
N ALA A 182 -11.68 14.33 -5.71
CA ALA A 182 -11.21 14.70 -7.04
C ALA A 182 -9.74 14.33 -7.27
N ILE A 183 -8.86 14.54 -6.28
CA ILE A 183 -7.45 14.11 -6.34
C ILE A 183 -7.35 12.59 -6.47
N SER A 184 -8.05 11.85 -5.60
CA SER A 184 -8.03 10.39 -5.59
C SER A 184 -8.53 9.76 -6.89
N LYS A 185 -9.52 10.36 -7.54
CA LYS A 185 -10.02 9.93 -8.86
C LYS A 185 -9.00 10.15 -9.99
N GLY A 186 -8.17 11.18 -9.87
CA GLY A 186 -7.13 11.53 -10.85
C GLY A 186 -5.87 10.67 -10.74
N ASP A 187 -5.56 10.14 -9.55
CA ASP A 187 -4.43 9.24 -9.36
C ASP A 187 -4.72 7.87 -9.98
N ARG A 188 -4.01 7.57 -11.09
CA ARG A 188 -4.10 6.30 -11.84
C ARG A 188 -2.84 5.43 -11.74
N SER A 189 -1.77 5.90 -11.09
CA SER A 189 -0.44 5.32 -11.26
C SER A 189 0.12 4.71 -9.97
N THR A 190 0.30 3.40 -9.98
CA THR A 190 1.37 2.73 -9.23
C THR A 190 2.64 2.84 -10.08
N GLN A 191 3.63 3.62 -9.62
CA GLN A 191 4.92 3.73 -10.28
C GLN A 191 5.91 2.86 -9.52
N ARG A 192 6.71 2.09 -10.26
CA ARG A 192 7.74 1.22 -9.70
C ARG A 192 9.04 1.55 -10.41
N LEU A 193 10.10 1.82 -9.64
CA LEU A 193 11.46 1.81 -10.15
C LEU A 193 11.83 0.36 -10.50
N ASP A 194 12.55 0.21 -11.60
CA ASP A 194 13.21 -1.05 -11.90
C ASP A 194 14.24 -1.38 -10.82
N ARG A 195 14.44 -2.67 -10.59
CA ARG A 195 15.30 -3.20 -9.54
C ARG A 195 16.75 -2.78 -9.79
N VAL A 196 17.43 -2.35 -8.73
CA VAL A 196 18.88 -2.15 -8.71
C VAL A 196 19.50 -3.31 -7.92
N ASP A 197 20.42 -4.03 -8.56
CA ASP A 197 21.07 -5.21 -8.00
C ASP A 197 22.46 -4.86 -7.46
N HIS A 198 22.53 -4.49 -6.18
CA HIS A 198 23.77 -4.26 -5.42
C HIS A 198 23.65 -4.83 -4.00
N ASP A 199 24.78 -5.25 -3.42
CA ASP A 199 24.80 -5.92 -2.10
C ASP A 199 24.66 -4.94 -0.95
N LEU A 200 25.32 -3.79 -1.06
CA LEU A 200 25.19 -2.67 -0.14
C LEU A 200 24.71 -1.44 -0.91
N ILE A 201 23.50 -0.98 -0.55
CA ILE A 201 22.94 0.27 -1.03
C ILE A 201 23.10 1.28 0.09
N ALA A 202 24.06 2.20 -0.06
CA ALA A 202 24.12 3.39 0.77
C ALA A 202 23.13 4.41 0.21
N LEU A 203 22.06 4.66 0.96
CA LEU A 203 21.17 5.79 0.72
C LEU A 203 21.73 6.98 1.49
N GLU A 204 22.07 8.05 0.79
CA GLU A 204 22.50 9.27 1.45
C GLU A 204 21.34 9.87 2.24
N ASP A 205 21.59 10.17 3.52
CA ASP A 205 20.65 10.95 4.33
C ASP A 205 20.78 12.41 3.90
N LEU A 206 19.97 12.79 2.90
CA LEU A 206 19.83 14.18 2.48
C LEU A 206 19.16 14.93 3.64
N GLY A 207 19.97 15.44 4.57
CA GLY A 207 19.60 16.30 5.69
C GLY A 207 19.01 17.66 5.28
N VAL A 208 18.26 17.71 4.19
CA VAL A 208 17.59 18.87 3.62
C VAL A 208 16.10 18.74 3.94
N LYS A 209 15.57 19.69 4.73
CA LYS A 209 14.12 19.85 4.94
C LYS A 209 13.44 20.03 3.58
N GLY A 210 12.83 18.96 3.05
CA GLY A 210 12.01 19.00 1.84
C GLY A 210 12.29 17.94 0.77
N HIS A 211 13.18 16.96 1.01
CA HIS A 211 13.52 15.95 -0.01
C HIS A 211 13.01 14.53 0.33
N ASP A 212 11.73 14.40 0.68
CA ASP A 212 11.00 13.15 0.42
C ASP A 212 10.31 13.33 -0.94
N PRO A 213 10.57 12.46 -1.94
CA PRO A 213 9.87 12.50 -3.25
C PRO A 213 8.34 12.44 -3.12
N PHE A 214 7.83 12.08 -1.93
CA PHE A 214 6.42 11.98 -1.57
C PHE A 214 5.94 13.03 -0.55
N ASP A 215 6.79 13.86 0.05
CA ASP A 215 6.39 14.88 1.03
C ASP A 215 6.25 16.27 0.39
N HIS A 216 5.21 17.00 0.80
CA HIS A 216 4.91 18.36 0.34
C HIS A 216 4.90 19.26 1.58
N GLY A 217 5.99 20.01 1.75
CA GLY A 217 6.41 20.58 3.03
C GLY A 217 5.53 21.60 3.74
N HIS A 218 5.90 21.82 5.01
CA HIS A 218 5.55 22.95 5.88
C HIS A 218 6.81 23.43 6.64
N GLY A 219 6.99 24.75 6.81
CA GLY A 219 8.24 25.39 7.24
C GLY A 219 8.46 25.58 8.76
N GLN A 220 9.76 25.54 9.12
CA GLN A 220 10.62 26.22 10.14
C GLN A 220 10.05 26.63 11.54
N GLU A 221 10.74 26.55 12.71
CA GLU A 221 12.19 26.64 13.09
C GLU A 221 12.44 26.17 14.59
N PRO A 222 13.60 26.35 15.29
CA PRO A 222 14.55 25.28 15.69
C PRO A 222 14.80 25.06 17.21
N ARG A 223 15.42 23.92 17.61
CA ARG A 223 16.34 23.83 18.79
C ARG A 223 17.15 22.51 18.85
N GLN A 224 18.48 22.69 18.90
CA GLN A 224 19.59 21.91 19.49
C GLN A 224 19.64 20.36 19.47
N GLU A 225 20.66 19.89 18.73
CA GLU A 225 21.68 18.89 19.05
C GLU A 225 21.30 17.58 19.81
N ARG A 226 21.48 16.45 19.12
CA ARG A 226 22.43 15.43 19.57
C ARG A 226 22.91 14.52 18.44
N CYS A 227 24.22 14.31 18.45
CA CYS A 227 24.99 13.37 17.66
C CYS A 227 24.66 11.91 18.04
N SER A 228 25.07 10.99 17.16
CA SER A 228 25.10 9.52 17.26
C SER A 228 23.81 8.74 16.92
N GLU A 229 23.73 8.22 15.69
CA GLU A 229 23.64 6.78 15.41
C GLU A 229 23.71 6.57 13.89
N VAL A 230 24.82 5.99 13.42
CA VAL A 230 24.89 5.40 12.08
C VAL A 230 23.89 4.26 12.08
N ARG A 231 22.70 4.52 11.54
CA ARG A 231 21.66 3.50 11.42
C ARG A 231 22.00 2.62 10.24
N THR A 232 22.90 1.67 10.47
CA THR A 232 23.13 0.54 9.59
C THR A 232 21.78 -0.14 9.41
N GLN A 233 21.09 0.12 8.30
CA GLN A 233 20.04 -0.79 7.85
C GLN A 233 20.76 -2.04 7.37
N GLN A 234 21.07 -2.94 8.30
CA GLN A 234 21.04 -4.35 8.02
C GLN A 234 19.69 -4.59 7.34
N VAL A 235 19.73 -4.77 6.02
CA VAL A 235 18.61 -5.26 5.25
C VAL A 235 18.43 -6.71 5.67
N TYR A 236 17.73 -6.91 6.80
CA TYR A 236 17.22 -8.22 7.13
C TYR A 236 16.37 -8.69 5.96
N PRO A 237 16.47 -9.97 5.55
CA PRO A 237 15.60 -10.53 4.54
C PRO A 237 14.16 -10.32 5.01
N ARG A 238 13.41 -9.46 4.32
CA ARG A 238 11.99 -9.30 4.57
C ARG A 238 11.30 -10.62 4.21
N THR A 239 11.15 -11.49 5.19
CA THR A 239 10.04 -12.45 5.29
C THR A 239 8.75 -11.64 5.42
N GLY A 240 8.30 -11.05 4.31
CA GLY A 240 7.19 -10.12 4.28
C GLY A 240 6.34 -10.36 3.06
N LEU A 241 5.12 -10.84 3.30
CA LEU A 241 4.04 -11.00 2.32
C LEU A 241 3.96 -9.76 1.41
N GLY A 242 4.13 -9.97 0.10
CA GLY A 242 3.99 -8.91 -0.90
C GLY A 242 2.52 -8.72 -1.29
N TYR A 243 2.08 -7.47 -1.44
CA TYR A 243 0.71 -7.11 -1.85
C TYR A 243 0.72 -6.50 -3.26
N VAL A 244 -0.18 -6.97 -4.12
CA VAL A 244 -0.39 -6.37 -5.46
C VAL A 244 -1.86 -5.96 -5.62
N PRO A 245 -2.20 -4.66 -5.57
CA PRO A 245 -3.58 -4.19 -5.71
C PRO A 245 -4.06 -4.23 -7.17
N GLN A 246 -5.28 -4.71 -7.39
CA GLN A 246 -5.96 -4.79 -8.69
C GLN A 246 -7.35 -4.19 -8.61
N THR A 247 -7.89 -3.64 -9.69
CA THR A 247 -9.23 -3.02 -9.68
C THR A 247 -10.31 -4.07 -9.96
N ALA A 248 -11.30 -4.18 -9.08
CA ALA A 248 -12.51 -5.00 -9.28
C ALA A 248 -13.62 -4.15 -9.92
N HIS A 249 -14.32 -4.72 -10.90
CA HIS A 249 -15.38 -4.06 -11.67
C HIS A 249 -16.68 -4.86 -11.58
#